data_AF-K1XJG0-F1
#
_entry.id   AF-K1XJG0-F1
#
_cell.length_a   1.000
_cell.length_b   1.000
_cell.length_c   1.000
_cell.angle_alpha   90.00
_cell.angle_beta   90.00
_cell.angle_gamma   90.00
#
_symmetry.space_group_name_H-M   'P 1'
#
loop_
_entity.id
_entity.type
_entity.pdbx_description
1 polymer ?
#
loop_
_entity_poly.entity_id
_entity_poly.type
_entity_poly.pdbx_seq_one_letter_code
_entity_poly.pdbx_strand_id
1 'polypeptide(L)'
;MKKIIASLVLIWLFLGYTSAYQPTSQDIAQIKLLKTQFDSITTGNMKDKRDFYAQLKTLQEQFSGYEQLNYYLSELGLYLVTQVNDEKVKVKSVSKIGKQDFFNQWSGWLSTSITATDTCTWWYNTMDSISFANNFPTALTIATRYREVNCGYYLPANGDGPFQILSKDYGTGQITESKFIQTMQDFIDFSKYKISRYEKANKAEEHTEFKTNLSYTWYDFTWIVRFGALYNSLSGNTVYGNILPKSPKYVFDGYWEAYSGALKYGILPKFLKTLDWELKNTY
;
A
#
# COMPACT_ATOMS: atom_id res chain seq x y z
N MET A 1 -14.82 12.10 -9.01
CA MET A 1 -16.14 12.69 -8.69
C MET A 1 -17.17 12.59 -9.81
N LYS A 2 -16.88 12.90 -11.09
CA LYS A 2 -17.91 12.76 -12.17
C LYS A 2 -18.37 11.31 -12.44
N LYS A 3 -17.52 10.31 -12.23
CA LYS A 3 -17.89 8.87 -12.32
C LYS A 3 -18.80 8.38 -11.16
N ILE A 4 -18.92 9.17 -10.08
CA ILE A 4 -19.60 8.80 -8.82
C ILE A 4 -21.12 8.95 -8.93
N ILE A 5 -21.60 9.94 -9.69
CA ILE A 5 -23.03 10.26 -9.79
C ILE A 5 -23.75 9.28 -10.73
N ALA A 6 -23.09 8.82 -11.80
CA ALA A 6 -23.70 7.90 -12.76
C ALA A 6 -24.02 6.52 -12.16
N SER A 7 -23.19 6.01 -11.25
CA SER A 7 -23.40 4.70 -10.62
C SER A 7 -24.42 4.74 -9.47
N LEU A 8 -24.50 5.86 -8.73
CA LEU A 8 -25.46 6.03 -7.63
C LEU A 8 -26.90 6.27 -8.13
N VAL A 9 -27.08 6.88 -9.30
CA VAL A 9 -28.42 7.11 -9.89
C VAL A 9 -29.10 5.80 -10.34
N LEU A 10 -28.34 4.75 -10.67
CA LEU A 10 -28.88 3.44 -11.05
C LEU A 10 -29.38 2.59 -9.87
N ILE A 11 -28.97 2.92 -8.65
CA ILE A 11 -29.25 2.13 -7.43
C ILE A 11 -30.49 2.65 -6.69
N TRP A 12 -30.98 3.85 -7.03
CA TRP A 12 -32.04 4.56 -6.30
C TRP A 12 -33.48 4.02 -6.47
N LEU A 13 -33.71 2.96 -7.25
CA LEU A 13 -35.07 2.62 -7.69
C LEU A 13 -35.84 1.56 -6.90
N PHE A 14 -35.28 0.85 -5.92
CA PHE A 14 -36.05 -0.25 -5.30
C PHE A 14 -35.77 -0.38 -3.80
N LEU A 15 -36.72 0.12 -2.99
CA LEU A 15 -36.75 -0.03 -1.55
C LEU A 15 -37.90 -0.98 -1.18
N GLY A 16 -37.60 -2.28 -1.13
CA GLY A 16 -38.48 -3.30 -0.54
C GLY A 16 -37.87 -3.84 0.75
N TYR A 17 -38.66 -3.87 1.83
CA TYR A 17 -38.29 -4.45 3.12
C TYR A 17 -38.87 -5.88 3.19
N THR A 18 -38.05 -6.92 3.20
CA THR A 18 -38.47 -8.30 3.44
C THR A 18 -37.37 -9.03 4.19
N SER A 19 -37.68 -9.73 5.29
CA SER A 19 -36.69 -10.50 6.06
C SER A 19 -36.19 -11.72 5.27
N ALA A 20 -34.86 -11.84 5.17
CA ALA A 20 -34.12 -12.81 4.35
C ALA A 20 -34.39 -12.64 2.85
N TYR A 21 -34.11 -11.43 2.37
CA TYR A 21 -34.21 -11.05 0.96
C TYR A 21 -33.72 -12.16 0.02
N GLN A 22 -34.63 -12.65 -0.81
CA GLN A 22 -34.36 -13.62 -1.87
C GLN A 22 -34.22 -12.86 -3.20
N PRO A 23 -33.07 -12.93 -3.88
CA PRO A 23 -32.88 -12.21 -5.12
C PRO A 23 -33.76 -12.78 -6.23
N THR A 24 -34.41 -11.89 -6.98
CA THR A 24 -35.19 -12.27 -8.17
C THR A 24 -34.28 -12.51 -9.37
N SER A 25 -34.82 -13.13 -10.42
CA SER A 25 -34.12 -13.25 -11.71
C SER A 25 -33.70 -11.89 -12.30
N GLN A 26 -34.47 -10.83 -12.03
CA GLN A 26 -34.15 -9.48 -12.46
C GLN A 26 -32.95 -8.92 -11.68
N ASP A 27 -32.89 -9.17 -10.37
CA ASP A 27 -31.77 -8.73 -9.53
C ASP A 27 -30.45 -9.38 -9.96
N ILE A 28 -30.49 -10.68 -10.26
CA ILE A 28 -29.35 -11.44 -10.78
C ILE A 28 -28.88 -10.88 -12.13
N ALA A 29 -29.81 -10.59 -13.05
CA ALA A 29 -29.49 -10.00 -14.34
C ALA A 29 -28.86 -8.61 -14.21
N GLN A 30 -29.39 -7.79 -13.29
CA GLN A 30 -28.87 -6.45 -13.03
C GLN A 30 -27.46 -6.49 -12.43
N ILE A 31 -27.21 -7.37 -11.48
CA ILE A 31 -25.86 -7.56 -10.91
C ILE A 31 -24.87 -7.96 -12.00
N LYS A 32 -25.26 -8.87 -12.90
CA LYS A 32 -24.39 -9.27 -14.02
C LYS A 32 -24.04 -8.06 -14.89
N LEU A 33 -25.01 -7.21 -15.21
CA LEU A 33 -24.80 -5.98 -15.97
C LEU A 33 -23.87 -5.00 -15.24
N LEU A 34 -24.08 -4.79 -13.94
CA LEU A 34 -23.24 -3.92 -13.11
C LEU A 34 -21.80 -4.44 -12.99
N LYS A 35 -21.61 -5.77 -12.87
CA LYS A 35 -20.28 -6.42 -12.89
C LYS A 35 -19.55 -6.12 -14.21
N THR A 36 -20.22 -6.25 -15.35
CA THR A 36 -19.66 -5.88 -16.67
C THR A 36 -19.33 -4.39 -16.79
N GLN A 37 -20.16 -3.51 -16.23
CA GLN A 37 -19.86 -2.08 -16.20
C GLN A 37 -18.62 -1.77 -15.36
N PHE A 38 -18.47 -2.42 -14.19
CA PHE A 38 -17.28 -2.30 -13.38
C PHE A 38 -16.02 -2.73 -14.14
N ASP A 39 -16.06 -3.87 -14.82
CA ASP A 39 -14.93 -4.33 -15.64
C ASP A 39 -14.54 -3.31 -16.70
N SER A 40 -15.51 -2.70 -17.38
CA SER A 40 -15.28 -1.67 -18.40
C SER A 40 -14.62 -0.41 -17.83
N ILE A 41 -15.05 0.06 -16.65
CA ILE A 41 -14.51 1.30 -16.07
C ILE A 41 -13.23 1.10 -15.25
N THR A 42 -12.90 -0.15 -14.90
CA THR A 42 -11.73 -0.54 -14.09
C THR A 42 -10.72 -1.42 -14.84
N THR A 43 -10.83 -1.52 -16.16
CA THR A 43 -10.02 -2.43 -16.99
C THR A 43 -8.54 -2.26 -16.68
N GLY A 44 -7.89 -3.34 -16.23
CA GLY A 44 -6.47 -3.36 -15.87
C GLY A 44 -6.05 -2.54 -14.64
N ASN A 45 -6.97 -1.88 -13.94
CA ASN A 45 -6.65 -0.99 -12.83
C ASN A 45 -7.11 -1.57 -11.48
N MET A 46 -6.19 -2.27 -10.79
CA MET A 46 -6.45 -2.87 -9.49
C MET A 46 -6.73 -1.84 -8.39
N LYS A 47 -6.17 -0.63 -8.51
CA LYS A 47 -6.46 0.47 -7.58
C LYS A 47 -7.93 0.86 -7.64
N ASP A 48 -8.45 1.08 -8.85
CA ASP A 48 -9.84 1.48 -9.04
C ASP A 48 -10.78 0.40 -8.51
N LYS A 49 -10.52 -0.88 -8.80
CA LYS A 49 -11.33 -2.00 -8.26
C LYS A 49 -11.35 -2.01 -6.73
N ARG A 50 -10.19 -1.86 -6.10
CA ARG A 50 -10.06 -1.82 -4.63
C ARG A 50 -10.76 -0.59 -4.04
N ASP A 51 -10.65 0.56 -4.67
CA ASP A 51 -11.26 1.80 -4.20
C ASP A 51 -12.79 1.78 -4.37
N PHE A 52 -13.30 1.15 -5.44
CA PHE A 52 -14.73 0.89 -5.57
C PHE A 52 -15.22 -0.09 -4.49
N TYR A 53 -14.48 -1.18 -4.23
CA TYR A 53 -14.82 -2.08 -3.11
C TYR A 53 -14.92 -1.33 -1.77
N ALA A 54 -13.94 -0.49 -1.44
CA ALA A 54 -13.97 0.30 -0.20
C ALA A 54 -15.17 1.25 -0.12
N GLN A 55 -15.56 1.85 -1.25
CA GLN A 55 -16.76 2.68 -1.35
C GLN A 55 -18.05 1.85 -1.15
N LEU A 56 -18.15 0.68 -1.79
CA LEU A 56 -19.31 -0.21 -1.63
C LEU A 56 -19.46 -0.68 -0.18
N LYS A 57 -18.36 -1.01 0.51
CA LYS A 57 -18.37 -1.37 1.93
C LYS A 57 -18.88 -0.21 2.80
N THR A 58 -18.42 1.01 2.54
CA THR A 58 -18.90 2.22 3.24
C THR A 58 -20.40 2.42 3.03
N LEU A 59 -20.89 2.24 1.80
CA LEU A 59 -22.32 2.33 1.49
C LEU A 59 -23.11 1.21 2.20
N GLN A 60 -22.57 -0.01 2.25
CA GLN A 60 -23.22 -1.14 2.91
C GLN A 60 -23.42 -0.88 4.41
N GLU A 61 -22.44 -0.26 5.06
CA GLU A 61 -22.55 0.17 6.46
C GLU A 61 -23.60 1.28 6.64
N GLN A 62 -23.68 2.24 5.70
CA GLN A 62 -24.66 3.34 5.75
C GLN A 62 -26.10 2.90 5.46
N PHE A 63 -26.28 1.87 4.63
CA PHE A 63 -27.58 1.40 4.16
C PHE A 63 -27.92 0.00 4.70
N SER A 64 -27.39 -0.37 5.87
CA SER A 64 -27.53 -1.72 6.46
C SER A 64 -28.98 -2.18 6.68
N GLY A 65 -29.96 -1.27 6.73
CA GLY A 65 -31.38 -1.58 6.84
C GLY A 65 -32.09 -1.91 5.52
N TYR A 66 -31.44 -1.78 4.36
CA TYR A 66 -32.05 -1.99 3.05
C TYR A 66 -31.57 -3.30 2.43
N GLU A 67 -32.31 -4.39 2.65
CA GLU A 67 -31.83 -5.75 2.34
C GLU A 67 -31.48 -5.96 0.85
N GLN A 68 -32.34 -5.51 -0.07
CA GLN A 68 -32.05 -5.57 -1.51
C GLN A 68 -30.76 -4.80 -1.85
N LEU A 69 -30.65 -3.56 -1.39
CA LEU A 69 -29.46 -2.74 -1.63
C LEU A 69 -28.20 -3.41 -1.06
N ASN A 70 -28.26 -3.96 0.14
CA ASN A 70 -27.15 -4.68 0.75
C ASN A 70 -26.75 -5.92 -0.04
N TYR A 71 -27.71 -6.65 -0.60
CA TYR A 71 -27.42 -7.76 -1.51
C TYR A 71 -26.60 -7.28 -2.72
N TYR A 72 -27.00 -6.19 -3.38
CA TYR A 72 -26.24 -5.61 -4.50
C TYR A 72 -24.84 -5.17 -4.09
N LEU A 73 -24.72 -4.40 -3.01
CA LEU A 73 -23.43 -3.89 -2.52
C LEU A 73 -22.49 -5.03 -2.13
N SER A 74 -23.01 -6.08 -1.50
CA SER A 74 -22.25 -7.27 -1.13
C SER A 74 -21.76 -8.04 -2.35
N GLU A 75 -22.63 -8.32 -3.31
CA GLU A 75 -22.29 -9.08 -4.53
C GLU A 75 -21.26 -8.35 -5.40
N LEU A 76 -21.42 -7.03 -5.55
CA LEU A 76 -20.49 -6.21 -6.31
C LEU A 76 -19.16 -6.04 -5.55
N GLY A 77 -19.22 -5.87 -4.22
CA GLY A 77 -18.05 -5.78 -3.37
C GLY A 77 -17.22 -7.06 -3.40
N LEU A 78 -17.86 -8.21 -3.23
CA LEU A 78 -17.23 -9.54 -3.31
C LEU A 78 -16.57 -9.74 -4.68
N TYR A 79 -17.27 -9.40 -5.76
CA TYR A 79 -16.73 -9.52 -7.10
C TYR A 79 -15.45 -8.68 -7.31
N LEU A 80 -15.45 -7.42 -6.89
CA LEU A 80 -14.29 -6.54 -7.03
C LEU A 80 -13.10 -7.02 -6.20
N VAL A 81 -13.33 -7.40 -4.94
CA VAL A 81 -12.24 -7.83 -4.05
C VAL A 81 -11.66 -9.18 -4.48
N THR A 82 -12.48 -10.10 -4.99
CA THR A 82 -12.01 -11.38 -5.55
C THR A 82 -11.09 -11.14 -6.74
N GLN A 83 -11.47 -10.29 -7.69
CA GLN A 83 -10.60 -9.97 -8.83
C GLN A 83 -9.24 -9.36 -8.42
N VAL A 84 -9.24 -8.47 -7.42
CA VAL A 84 -8.00 -7.88 -6.89
C VAL A 84 -7.13 -8.97 -6.24
N ASN A 85 -7.74 -9.86 -5.44
CA ASN A 85 -7.02 -10.92 -4.76
C ASN A 85 -6.46 -11.97 -5.75
N ASP A 86 -7.23 -12.37 -6.75
CA ASP A 86 -6.81 -13.34 -7.76
C ASP A 86 -5.61 -12.82 -8.56
N GLU A 87 -5.66 -11.57 -9.04
CA GLU A 87 -4.52 -10.98 -9.75
C GLU A 87 -3.33 -10.78 -8.82
N LYS A 88 -3.56 -10.42 -7.53
CA LYS A 88 -2.49 -10.33 -6.53
C LYS A 88 -1.76 -11.66 -6.37
N VAL A 89 -2.50 -12.76 -6.20
CA VAL A 89 -1.93 -14.10 -6.05
C VAL A 89 -1.07 -14.47 -7.26
N LYS A 90 -1.58 -14.22 -8.48
CA LYS A 90 -0.86 -14.46 -9.72
C LYS A 90 0.43 -13.62 -9.81
N VAL A 91 0.33 -12.30 -9.66
CA VAL A 91 1.48 -11.38 -9.74
C VAL A 91 2.51 -11.69 -8.65
N LYS A 92 2.04 -12.00 -7.43
CA LYS A 92 2.90 -12.42 -6.34
C LYS A 92 3.67 -13.67 -6.75
N SER A 93 3.00 -14.76 -7.12
CA SER A 93 3.62 -16.01 -7.56
C SER A 93 4.71 -15.80 -8.61
N VAL A 94 4.42 -15.05 -9.68
CA VAL A 94 5.40 -14.76 -10.75
C VAL A 94 6.61 -13.97 -10.26
N SER A 95 6.42 -13.06 -9.29
CA SER A 95 7.52 -12.25 -8.74
C SER A 95 8.44 -12.99 -7.76
N LYS A 96 8.08 -14.21 -7.30
CA LYS A 96 8.80 -14.94 -6.25
C LYS A 96 10.30 -15.04 -6.52
N ILE A 97 10.67 -15.44 -7.74
CA ILE A 97 12.06 -15.64 -8.15
C ILE A 97 12.82 -14.32 -8.10
N GLY A 98 12.29 -13.25 -8.68
CA GLY A 98 12.93 -11.93 -8.65
C GLY A 98 13.13 -11.40 -7.22
N LYS A 99 12.15 -11.63 -6.32
CA LYS A 99 12.31 -11.28 -4.89
C LYS A 99 13.40 -12.12 -4.21
N GLN A 100 13.46 -13.41 -4.52
CA GLN A 100 14.47 -14.33 -3.98
C GLN A 100 15.88 -13.93 -4.45
N ASP A 101 16.05 -13.62 -5.74
CA ASP A 101 17.32 -13.21 -6.31
C ASP A 101 17.80 -11.90 -5.68
N PHE A 102 16.91 -10.92 -5.55
CA PHE A 102 17.22 -9.67 -4.86
C PHE A 102 17.65 -9.93 -3.40
N PHE A 103 16.89 -10.75 -2.66
CA PHE A 103 17.24 -11.07 -1.29
C PHE A 103 18.60 -11.76 -1.19
N ASN A 104 18.87 -12.76 -2.03
CA ASN A 104 20.13 -13.49 -2.04
C ASN A 104 21.32 -12.58 -2.34
N GLN A 105 21.15 -11.64 -3.27
CA GLN A 105 22.20 -10.69 -3.64
C GLN A 105 22.59 -9.74 -2.49
N TRP A 106 21.61 -9.30 -1.69
CA TRP A 106 21.81 -8.20 -0.74
C TRP A 106 21.74 -8.61 0.74
N SER A 107 21.32 -9.83 1.07
CA SER A 107 21.15 -10.27 2.47
C SER A 107 22.46 -10.56 3.21
N GLY A 108 23.57 -10.83 2.51
CA GLY A 108 24.85 -11.18 3.13
C GLY A 108 25.45 -10.10 4.04
N TRP A 109 24.98 -8.85 3.92
CA TRP A 109 25.42 -7.72 4.73
C TRP A 109 24.52 -7.46 5.95
N LEU A 110 23.40 -8.18 6.10
CA LEU A 110 22.50 -7.97 7.22
C LEU A 110 23.20 -8.30 8.55
N SER A 111 23.14 -7.37 9.51
CA SER A 111 23.44 -7.72 10.89
C SER A 111 22.44 -8.76 11.41
N THR A 112 22.95 -9.75 12.12
CA THR A 112 22.18 -10.89 12.65
C THR A 112 21.14 -10.51 13.71
N SER A 113 21.11 -9.25 14.17
CA SER A 113 20.36 -8.80 15.34
C SER A 113 18.94 -8.30 15.07
N ILE A 114 18.48 -8.15 13.81
CA ILE A 114 17.05 -7.89 13.54
C ILE A 114 16.27 -9.18 13.80
N THR A 115 15.70 -9.30 15.01
CA THR A 115 14.90 -10.45 15.41
C THR A 115 13.59 -10.49 14.62
N ALA A 116 13.22 -11.68 14.14
CA ALA A 116 12.00 -11.93 13.37
C ALA A 116 10.68 -11.77 14.16
N THR A 117 10.75 -11.38 15.43
CA THR A 117 9.62 -11.29 16.37
C THR A 117 8.90 -9.94 16.34
N ASP A 118 9.20 -9.05 15.39
CA ASP A 118 8.49 -7.78 15.32
C ASP A 118 7.03 -7.94 14.85
N THR A 119 6.12 -7.21 15.49
CA THR A 119 4.66 -7.22 15.23
C THR A 119 4.28 -6.58 13.88
N CYS A 120 5.27 -6.27 13.05
CA CYS A 120 5.12 -5.57 11.79
C CYS A 120 4.30 -6.33 10.75
N THR A 121 4.21 -7.65 10.88
CA THR A 121 3.51 -8.54 9.96
C THR A 121 2.09 -8.87 10.40
N TRP A 122 1.63 -8.43 11.58
CA TRP A 122 0.26 -8.68 12.05
C TRP A 122 -0.82 -8.15 11.09
N TRP A 123 -0.53 -7.02 10.45
CA TRP A 123 -1.41 -6.40 9.45
C TRP A 123 -0.99 -6.71 8.01
N TYR A 124 -0.13 -7.72 7.80
CA TYR A 124 0.50 -7.97 6.51
C TYR A 124 -0.51 -8.09 5.38
N ASN A 125 -1.56 -8.91 5.53
CA ASN A 125 -2.53 -9.12 4.46
C ASN A 125 -3.23 -7.82 4.01
N THR A 126 -3.60 -6.96 4.97
CA THR A 126 -4.17 -5.64 4.69
C THR A 126 -3.14 -4.74 4.00
N MET A 127 -1.91 -4.72 4.52
CA MET A 127 -0.83 -3.91 3.96
C MET A 127 -0.46 -4.33 2.54
N ASP A 128 -0.43 -5.63 2.29
CA ASP A 128 -0.11 -6.28 1.02
C ASP A 128 -1.17 -6.00 -0.04
N SER A 129 -2.45 -6.12 0.33
CA SER A 129 -3.55 -5.78 -0.58
C SER A 129 -3.55 -4.32 -1.00
N ILE A 130 -3.28 -3.39 -0.07
CA ILE A 130 -3.19 -1.96 -0.39
C ILE A 130 -1.96 -1.65 -1.23
N SER A 131 -0.81 -2.24 -0.89
CA SER A 131 0.45 -2.04 -1.62
C SER A 131 0.34 -2.61 -3.05
N PHE A 132 -0.25 -3.79 -3.21
CA PHE A 132 -0.53 -4.39 -4.52
C PHE A 132 -1.43 -3.52 -5.38
N ALA A 133 -2.59 -3.11 -4.85
CA ALA A 133 -3.55 -2.28 -5.59
C ALA A 133 -2.90 -0.96 -6.05
N ASN A 134 -1.98 -0.44 -5.24
CA ASN A 134 -1.21 0.76 -5.57
C ASN A 134 0.12 0.49 -6.28
N ASN A 135 0.43 -0.73 -6.71
CA ASN A 135 1.72 -1.10 -7.33
C ASN A 135 2.94 -0.54 -6.57
N PHE A 136 3.03 -0.83 -5.27
CA PHE A 136 4.10 -0.37 -4.39
C PHE A 136 4.67 -1.57 -3.59
N PRO A 137 5.98 -1.61 -3.25
CA PRO A 137 6.53 -2.77 -2.54
C PRO A 137 5.99 -2.87 -1.09
N THR A 138 5.29 -3.96 -0.76
CA THR A 138 4.77 -4.21 0.60
C THR A 138 5.88 -4.17 1.66
N ALA A 139 7.04 -4.78 1.36
CA ALA A 139 8.20 -4.78 2.24
C ALA A 139 8.72 -3.36 2.56
N LEU A 140 8.58 -2.42 1.61
CA LEU A 140 9.01 -1.03 1.82
C LEU A 140 8.04 -0.25 2.69
N THR A 141 6.74 -0.48 2.51
CA THR A 141 5.70 0.03 3.41
C THR A 141 5.94 -0.42 4.85
N ILE A 142 6.21 -1.71 5.05
CA ILE A 142 6.49 -2.27 6.38
C ILE A 142 7.79 -1.72 6.96
N ALA A 143 8.86 -1.64 6.16
CA ALA A 143 10.14 -1.12 6.61
C ALA A 143 10.05 0.35 7.03
N THR A 144 9.29 1.15 6.31
CA THR A 144 9.07 2.56 6.67
C THR A 144 8.27 2.67 7.96
N ARG A 145 7.17 1.93 8.11
CA ARG A 145 6.38 1.92 9.36
C ARG A 145 7.20 1.47 10.57
N TYR A 146 8.05 0.45 10.40
CA TYR A 146 8.99 0.02 11.42
C TYR A 146 9.94 1.16 11.81
N ARG A 147 10.54 1.80 10.82
CA ARG A 147 11.49 2.88 11.05
C ARG A 147 10.85 4.05 11.81
N GLU A 148 9.64 4.41 11.43
CA GLU A 148 8.94 5.54 12.01
C GLU A 148 8.39 5.25 13.40
N VAL A 149 7.62 4.16 13.59
CA VAL A 149 6.89 3.91 14.85
C VAL A 149 7.10 2.52 15.43
N ASN A 150 8.12 1.78 14.98
CA ASN A 150 8.41 0.41 15.42
C ASN A 150 7.18 -0.50 15.29
N CYS A 151 6.40 -0.32 14.22
CA CYS A 151 5.18 -1.09 13.93
C CYS A 151 4.08 -0.97 14.99
N GLY A 152 4.11 0.10 15.80
CA GLY A 152 3.01 0.49 16.67
C GLY A 152 1.68 0.59 15.93
N TYR A 153 0.63 0.04 16.53
CA TYR A 153 -0.76 0.18 16.06
C TYR A 153 -1.48 1.24 16.90
N TYR A 154 -1.04 2.49 16.74
CA TYR A 154 -1.57 3.67 17.42
C TYR A 154 -1.27 4.93 16.60
N LEU A 155 -1.89 6.04 16.97
CA LEU A 155 -1.63 7.38 16.46
C LEU A 155 -0.65 8.10 17.40
N PRO A 156 0.57 8.42 16.94
CA PRO A 156 1.57 9.10 17.76
C PRO A 156 1.13 10.50 18.21
N ALA A 157 1.71 11.00 19.29
CA ALA A 157 1.31 12.25 19.93
C ALA A 157 1.48 13.51 19.05
N ASN A 158 2.32 13.45 18.03
CA ASN A 158 2.51 14.54 17.07
C ASN A 158 1.44 14.60 15.97
N GLY A 159 0.50 13.65 15.91
CA GLY A 159 -0.58 13.66 14.91
C GLY A 159 -0.19 13.10 13.55
N ASP A 160 1.11 12.94 13.25
CA ASP A 160 1.62 12.57 11.92
C ASP A 160 1.36 11.10 11.50
N GLY A 161 0.72 10.31 12.38
CA GLY A 161 0.32 8.93 12.13
C GLY A 161 1.49 7.93 12.11
N PRO A 162 1.22 6.66 11.80
CA PRO A 162 2.21 5.56 11.87
C PRO A 162 3.31 5.62 10.81
N PHE A 163 3.20 6.54 9.85
CA PHE A 163 4.22 6.79 8.83
C PHE A 163 4.87 8.17 8.98
N GLN A 164 4.49 8.98 9.98
CA GLN A 164 5.11 10.28 10.28
C GLN A 164 5.09 11.25 9.09
N ILE A 165 3.92 11.44 8.49
CA ILE A 165 3.71 12.34 7.35
C ILE A 165 3.33 13.74 7.87
N LEU A 166 4.33 14.62 7.99
CA LEU A 166 4.19 15.99 8.55
C LEU A 166 3.13 16.88 7.89
N SER A 167 2.72 16.57 6.66
CA SER A 167 1.71 17.36 5.94
C SER A 167 0.27 16.94 6.27
N LYS A 168 0.05 16.03 7.23
CA LYS A 168 -1.26 15.50 7.61
C LYS A 168 -1.37 15.31 9.11
N ASP A 169 -2.53 15.64 9.66
CA ASP A 169 -2.90 15.34 11.04
C ASP A 169 -3.97 14.23 11.06
N TYR A 170 -3.64 13.12 11.70
CA TYR A 170 -4.52 11.96 11.86
C TYR A 170 -5.15 11.88 13.25
N GLY A 171 -4.85 12.82 14.15
CA GLY A 171 -5.17 12.77 15.58
C GLY A 171 -4.16 11.97 16.39
N THR A 172 -4.47 11.73 17.66
CA THR A 172 -3.59 11.02 18.62
C THR A 172 -4.35 9.88 19.32
N GLY A 173 -3.62 8.91 19.89
CA GLY A 173 -4.21 7.82 20.69
C GLY A 173 -4.46 6.54 19.91
N GLN A 174 -5.61 5.88 20.12
CA GLN A 174 -5.92 4.60 19.49
C GLN A 174 -6.22 4.77 18.00
N ILE A 175 -5.66 3.89 17.16
CA ILE A 175 -5.96 3.85 15.73
C ILE A 175 -7.06 2.82 15.44
N THR A 176 -8.00 3.15 14.55
CA THR A 176 -8.98 2.22 14.01
C THR A 176 -8.47 1.58 12.72
N GLU A 177 -9.05 0.45 12.29
CA GLU A 177 -8.69 -0.19 11.02
C GLU A 177 -8.86 0.77 9.84
N SER A 178 -10.01 1.46 9.77
CA SER A 178 -10.27 2.45 8.71
C SER A 178 -9.22 3.57 8.69
N LYS A 179 -8.83 4.09 9.87
CA LYS A 179 -7.79 5.10 9.98
C LYS A 179 -6.42 4.54 9.58
N PHE A 180 -6.10 3.31 9.96
CA PHE A 180 -4.86 2.66 9.55
C PHE A 180 -4.79 2.51 8.03
N ILE A 181 -5.86 2.02 7.40
CA ILE A 181 -5.98 1.93 5.94
C ILE A 181 -5.79 3.30 5.27
N GLN A 182 -6.37 4.36 5.83
CA GLN A 182 -6.18 5.72 5.34
C GLN A 182 -4.71 6.14 5.39
N THR A 183 -4.05 5.97 6.53
CA THR A 183 -2.64 6.36 6.70
C THR A 183 -1.71 5.63 5.74
N MET A 184 -2.04 4.38 5.40
CA MET A 184 -1.32 3.58 4.41
C MET A 184 -1.47 4.11 2.98
N GLN A 185 -2.70 4.42 2.57
CA GLN A 185 -2.97 5.00 1.26
C GLN A 185 -2.23 6.34 1.12
N ASP A 186 -2.32 7.16 2.15
CA ASP A 186 -1.67 8.47 2.21
C ASP A 186 -0.15 8.36 2.17
N PHE A 187 0.44 7.37 2.83
CA PHE A 187 1.87 7.07 2.75
C PHE A 187 2.31 6.71 1.32
N ILE A 188 1.57 5.84 0.64
CA ILE A 188 1.93 5.43 -0.72
C ILE A 188 1.80 6.60 -1.69
N ASP A 189 0.74 7.39 -1.58
CA ASP A 189 0.51 8.56 -2.42
C ASP A 189 1.59 9.63 -2.18
N PHE A 190 1.94 9.89 -0.92
CA PHE A 190 3.03 10.78 -0.54
C PHE A 190 4.38 10.31 -1.08
N SER A 191 4.67 9.02 -0.97
CA SER A 191 5.91 8.41 -1.46
C SER A 191 6.06 8.54 -2.97
N LYS A 192 5.00 8.20 -3.71
CA LYS A 192 4.95 8.34 -5.17
C LYS A 192 5.07 9.78 -5.61
N TYR A 193 4.44 10.71 -4.90
CA TYR A 193 4.57 12.14 -5.19
C TYR A 193 6.01 12.62 -5.04
N LYS A 194 6.71 12.23 -3.95
CA LYS A 194 8.13 12.57 -3.76
C LYS A 194 9.02 12.01 -4.87
N ILE A 195 8.81 10.74 -5.26
CA ILE A 195 9.53 10.12 -6.39
C ILE A 195 9.24 10.88 -7.68
N SER A 196 7.97 11.15 -8.00
CA SER A 196 7.58 11.87 -9.21
C SER A 196 8.19 13.28 -9.29
N ARG A 197 8.25 14.00 -8.16
CA ARG A 197 8.91 15.30 -8.08
C ARG A 197 10.41 15.19 -8.41
N TYR A 198 11.07 14.18 -7.86
CA TYR A 198 12.48 13.90 -8.12
C TYR A 198 12.73 13.53 -9.59
N GLU A 199 11.93 12.63 -10.17
CA GLU A 199 12.02 12.28 -11.59
C GLU A 199 11.80 13.49 -12.51
N LYS A 200 10.86 14.37 -12.15
CA LYS A 200 10.61 15.61 -12.90
C LYS A 200 11.81 16.55 -12.84
N ALA A 201 12.44 16.70 -11.68
CA ALA A 201 13.64 17.51 -11.51
C ALA A 201 14.80 16.93 -12.31
N ASN A 202 15.05 15.62 -12.24
CA ASN A 202 16.09 14.96 -13.04
C ASN A 202 15.87 15.11 -14.54
N LYS A 203 14.62 15.04 -15.01
CA LYS A 203 14.33 15.29 -16.42
C LYS A 203 14.64 16.74 -16.83
N ALA A 204 14.37 17.71 -15.95
CA ALA A 204 14.64 19.12 -16.23
C ALA A 204 16.14 19.43 -16.25
N GLU A 205 16.93 18.72 -15.44
CA GLU A 205 18.39 18.84 -15.35
C GLU A 205 19.14 17.83 -16.25
N GLU A 206 18.45 17.19 -17.20
CA GLU A 206 19.02 16.21 -18.15
C GLU A 206 19.66 14.95 -17.52
N HIS A 207 19.38 14.67 -16.25
CA HIS A 207 19.88 13.54 -15.47
C HIS A 207 19.01 12.27 -15.58
N THR A 208 18.79 11.80 -16.81
CA THR A 208 17.83 10.70 -17.06
C THR A 208 18.28 9.34 -16.53
N GLU A 209 19.54 9.15 -16.16
CA GLU A 209 20.10 7.95 -15.56
C GLU A 209 19.67 7.74 -14.10
N PHE A 210 19.34 8.83 -13.38
CA PHE A 210 19.02 8.77 -11.97
C PHE A 210 17.53 8.58 -11.71
N LYS A 211 17.02 7.38 -12.00
CA LYS A 211 15.61 7.03 -11.77
C LYS A 211 15.38 6.30 -10.45
N THR A 212 14.15 6.30 -9.98
CA THR A 212 13.63 5.49 -8.86
C THR A 212 12.36 4.78 -9.31
N ASN A 213 12.47 3.49 -9.61
CA ASN A 213 11.35 2.69 -10.12
C ASN A 213 10.90 1.64 -9.09
N LEU A 214 10.02 2.03 -8.19
CA LEU A 214 9.47 1.13 -7.18
C LEU A 214 8.09 0.64 -7.60
N SER A 215 7.96 -0.66 -7.71
CA SER A 215 6.71 -1.36 -8.01
C SER A 215 6.50 -2.50 -7.03
N TYR A 216 5.31 -3.10 -7.04
CA TYR A 216 5.00 -4.24 -6.18
C TYR A 216 5.93 -5.44 -6.44
N THR A 217 6.41 -5.60 -7.68
CA THR A 217 7.26 -6.73 -8.11
C THR A 217 8.67 -6.35 -8.51
N TRP A 218 8.95 -5.05 -8.65
CA TRP A 218 10.20 -4.56 -9.20
C TRP A 218 10.77 -3.45 -8.34
N TYR A 219 12.01 -3.66 -7.92
CA TYR A 219 12.78 -2.72 -7.12
C TYR A 219 14.26 -3.10 -7.23
N ASP A 220 15.13 -2.13 -6.98
CA ASP A 220 16.56 -2.36 -6.88
C ASP A 220 17.13 -1.70 -5.61
N PHE A 221 18.38 -2.02 -5.29
CA PHE A 221 19.07 -1.52 -4.11
C PHE A 221 19.15 0.01 -4.11
N THR A 222 19.53 0.59 -5.24
CA THR A 222 19.72 2.03 -5.41
C THR A 222 18.40 2.78 -5.25
N TRP A 223 17.30 2.26 -5.76
CA TRP A 223 15.97 2.83 -5.66
C TRP A 223 15.44 2.80 -4.23
N ILE A 224 15.73 1.74 -3.46
CA ILE A 224 15.42 1.68 -2.02
C ILE A 224 16.21 2.76 -1.26
N VAL A 225 17.49 2.92 -1.57
CA VAL A 225 18.34 3.96 -0.96
C VAL A 225 17.83 5.37 -1.30
N ARG A 226 17.53 5.64 -2.58
CA ARG A 226 16.95 6.91 -3.04
C ARG A 226 15.60 7.19 -2.40
N PHE A 227 14.75 6.17 -2.27
CA PHE A 227 13.51 6.30 -1.53
C PHE A 227 13.76 6.73 -0.08
N GLY A 228 14.69 6.07 0.62
CA GLY A 228 15.05 6.44 1.99
C GLY A 228 15.53 7.89 2.11
N ALA A 229 16.30 8.36 1.12
CA ALA A 229 16.75 9.76 1.03
C ALA A 229 15.58 10.73 0.80
N LEU A 230 14.69 10.42 -0.15
CA LEU A 230 13.51 11.24 -0.42
C LEU A 230 12.56 11.28 0.78
N TYR A 231 12.44 10.18 1.52
CA TYR A 231 11.53 10.08 2.65
C TYR A 231 12.03 10.87 3.86
N ASN A 232 13.26 10.64 4.31
CA ASN A 232 13.81 11.18 5.56
C ASN A 232 14.59 12.50 5.43
N SER A 233 14.70 13.03 4.21
CA SER A 233 15.43 14.25 3.81
C SER A 233 16.76 13.98 3.10
N LEU A 234 17.09 14.91 2.21
CA LEU A 234 18.21 14.83 1.28
C LEU A 234 19.48 15.46 1.88
N SER A 235 20.63 14.84 1.63
CA SER A 235 21.91 15.51 1.85
C SER A 235 22.03 16.69 0.87
N GLY A 236 22.37 17.89 1.36
CA GLY A 236 22.62 19.06 0.50
C GLY A 236 21.39 19.75 -0.10
N ASN A 237 20.16 19.39 0.29
CA ASN A 237 18.88 19.99 -0.18
C ASN A 237 18.55 19.86 -1.68
N THR A 238 19.44 19.31 -2.50
CA THR A 238 19.23 19.11 -3.95
C THR A 238 18.32 17.91 -4.24
N VAL A 239 17.30 18.10 -5.10
CA VAL A 239 16.27 17.10 -5.44
C VAL A 239 16.47 16.50 -6.85
N TYR A 240 17.71 16.43 -7.32
CA TYR A 240 18.11 15.83 -8.60
C TYR A 240 19.53 15.24 -8.46
N GLY A 241 20.00 14.51 -9.46
CA GLY A 241 21.29 13.85 -9.45
C GLY A 241 21.30 12.56 -8.62
N ASN A 242 22.48 12.06 -8.30
CA ASN A 242 22.62 10.91 -7.42
C ASN A 242 22.41 11.30 -5.96
N ILE A 243 21.15 11.29 -5.51
CA ILE A 243 20.80 11.66 -4.13
C ILE A 243 21.16 10.56 -3.12
N LEU A 244 21.55 11.01 -1.92
CA LEU A 244 21.84 10.16 -0.76
C LEU A 244 21.10 10.68 0.48
N PRO A 245 20.79 9.79 1.46
CA PRO A 245 20.08 10.19 2.67
C PRO A 245 20.91 11.15 3.51
N LYS A 246 20.28 12.22 4.01
CA LYS A 246 20.92 13.15 4.98
C LYS A 246 21.34 12.43 6.25
N SER A 247 20.54 11.46 6.68
CA SER A 247 20.84 10.58 7.80
C SER A 247 21.05 9.15 7.28
N PRO A 248 22.29 8.74 6.97
CA PRO A 248 22.56 7.40 6.45
C PRO A 248 22.04 6.28 7.36
N LYS A 249 22.06 6.46 8.68
CA LYS A 249 21.51 5.50 9.65
C LYS A 249 20.00 5.28 9.48
N TYR A 250 19.26 6.24 8.92
CA TYR A 250 17.84 6.03 8.60
C TYR A 250 17.63 4.93 7.56
N VAL A 251 18.60 4.75 6.65
CA VAL A 251 18.53 3.76 5.58
C VAL A 251 19.34 2.50 5.92
N PHE A 252 20.54 2.66 6.44
CA PHE A 252 21.57 1.60 6.50
C PHE A 252 21.84 1.03 7.90
N ASP A 253 21.23 1.54 8.97
CA ASP A 253 21.54 1.05 10.32
C ASP A 253 21.24 -0.46 10.46
N GLY A 254 22.26 -1.25 10.81
CA GLY A 254 22.23 -2.71 10.85
C GLY A 254 22.46 -3.41 9.52
N TYR A 255 22.90 -2.69 8.48
CA TYR A 255 23.33 -3.24 7.19
C TYR A 255 24.85 -3.15 6.96
N TRP A 256 25.51 -2.11 7.48
CA TRP A 256 26.97 -2.05 7.54
C TRP A 256 27.41 -1.60 8.92
N GLU A 257 28.54 -2.12 9.40
CA GLU A 257 29.09 -1.80 10.74
C GLU A 257 29.26 -0.28 10.94
N ALA A 258 29.68 0.43 9.88
CA ALA A 258 29.86 1.87 9.86
C ALA A 258 28.58 2.68 10.18
N TYR A 259 27.40 2.09 10.03
CA TYR A 259 26.12 2.76 10.30
C TYR A 259 25.40 2.21 11.54
N SER A 260 26.06 1.38 12.35
CA SER A 260 25.47 0.81 13.56
C SER A 260 25.24 1.84 14.68
N GLY A 261 24.31 1.54 15.58
CA GLY A 261 24.13 2.25 16.86
C GLY A 261 22.93 3.21 16.94
N ALA A 262 21.98 3.17 16.01
CA ALA A 262 20.67 3.79 16.23
C ALA A 262 19.75 2.88 17.06
N LEU A 263 18.73 3.50 17.66
CA LEU A 263 17.70 2.80 18.45
C LEU A 263 16.84 1.83 17.63
N LYS A 264 16.85 1.98 16.30
CA LYS A 264 16.07 1.17 15.36
C LYS A 264 16.94 0.88 14.14
N TYR A 265 16.70 -0.26 13.51
CA TYR A 265 17.31 -0.56 12.22
C TYR A 265 16.84 0.40 11.10
N GLY A 266 17.65 0.49 10.06
CA GLY A 266 17.35 1.28 8.88
C GLY A 266 16.28 0.64 7.98
N ILE A 267 15.78 1.40 7.02
CA ILE A 267 14.79 0.92 6.04
C ILE A 267 15.30 -0.30 5.27
N LEU A 268 16.54 -0.27 4.75
CA LEU A 268 17.06 -1.32 3.89
C LEU A 268 17.15 -2.68 4.60
N PRO A 269 17.78 -2.80 5.79
CA PRO A 269 17.87 -4.09 6.44
C PRO A 269 16.51 -4.60 6.92
N LYS A 270 15.60 -3.71 7.34
CA LYS A 270 14.22 -4.12 7.64
C LYS A 270 13.45 -4.56 6.39
N PHE A 271 13.64 -3.89 5.26
CA PHE A 271 13.07 -4.27 3.96
C PHE A 271 13.48 -5.70 3.59
N LEU A 272 14.78 -6.01 3.68
CA LEU A 272 15.29 -7.35 3.39
C LEU A 272 14.76 -8.40 4.35
N LYS A 273 14.63 -8.09 5.65
CA LYS A 273 14.01 -9.00 6.62
C LYS A 273 12.53 -9.23 6.37
N THR A 274 11.81 -8.19 5.93
CA THR A 274 10.42 -8.38 5.51
C THR A 274 10.34 -9.22 4.24
N LEU A 275 11.24 -9.04 3.28
CA LEU A 275 11.30 -9.93 2.10
C LEU A 275 11.58 -11.39 2.45
N ASP A 276 12.53 -11.65 3.35
CA ASP A 276 12.78 -13.01 3.86
C ASP A 276 11.52 -13.63 4.48
N TRP A 277 10.80 -12.85 5.28
CA TRP A 277 9.52 -13.28 5.86
C TRP A 277 8.47 -13.53 4.76
N GLU A 278 8.35 -12.65 3.76
CA GLU A 278 7.42 -12.84 2.64
C GLU A 278 7.70 -14.16 1.93
N LEU A 279 8.96 -14.41 1.54
CA LEU A 279 9.42 -15.59 0.82
C LEU A 279 9.11 -16.91 1.56
N LYS A 280 9.13 -16.87 2.90
CA LYS A 280 8.87 -18.04 3.76
C LYS A 280 7.40 -18.27 4.10
N ASN A 281 6.58 -17.22 4.14
CA ASN A 281 5.24 -17.29 4.74
C ASN A 281 4.09 -16.95 3.79
N THR A 282 4.37 -16.46 2.58
CA THR A 282 3.33 -15.86 1.72
C THR A 282 3.32 -16.39 0.28
N TYR A 283 4.13 -17.41 0.01
CA TYR A 283 4.35 -18.04 -1.30
C TYR A 283 4.28 -19.56 -1.22
#